data_AF-A0A7V0STB8-F1
#
_entry.id   AF-A0A7V0STB8-F1
#
_cell.length_a   1.000
_cell.length_b   1.000
_cell.length_c   1.000
_cell.angle_alpha   90.00
_cell.angle_beta   90.00
_cell.angle_gamma   90.00
#
_symmetry.space_group_name_H-M   'P 1'
#
loop_
_entity.id
_entity.type
_entity.pdbx_description
1 polymer ?
#
loop_
_entity_poly.entity_id
_entity_poly.type
_entity_poly.pdbx_seq_one_letter_code
_entity_poly.pdbx_strand_id
1 'polypeptide(L)'
;MKDIIKNKVVRTITLSLIFGLLGGFLAYFALPSKSIQNIIVTENQNLFPNSHLMSNLNVLELPDFTQPSKNGLQAVVHVKTEYYTADPLYSFFYGKPSQENPMHGSGSGVIITTDGYIV
;
A
#
# COMPACT_ATOMS: atom_id res chain seq x y z
N MET A 1 -6.89 60.98 -5.02
CA MET A 1 -6.08 59.89 -4.40
C MET A 1 -6.94 58.72 -3.89
N LYS A 2 -8.10 58.97 -3.25
CA LYS A 2 -9.00 57.90 -2.76
C LYS A 2 -9.60 57.01 -3.87
N ASP A 3 -9.87 57.55 -5.06
CA ASP A 3 -10.51 56.78 -6.14
C ASP A 3 -9.60 55.75 -6.82
N ILE A 4 -8.29 56.04 -6.87
CA ILE A 4 -7.27 55.13 -7.42
C ILE A 4 -7.14 53.88 -6.54
N ILE A 5 -7.20 54.06 -5.22
CA ILE A 5 -7.13 52.98 -4.24
C ILE A 5 -8.41 52.12 -4.32
N LYS A 6 -9.58 52.75 -4.46
CA LYS A 6 -10.87 52.05 -4.59
C LYS A 6 -10.90 51.14 -5.82
N ASN A 7 -10.43 51.62 -6.98
CA ASN A 7 -10.39 50.81 -8.20
C ASN A 7 -9.40 49.63 -8.11
N LYS A 8 -8.26 49.82 -7.45
CA LYS A 8 -7.27 48.76 -7.23
C LYS A 8 -7.83 47.64 -6.33
N VAL A 9 -8.57 48.00 -5.28
CA VAL A 9 -9.20 47.03 -4.37
C VAL A 9 -10.30 46.24 -5.07
N VAL A 10 -11.16 46.90 -5.84
CA VAL A 10 -12.23 46.23 -6.63
C VAL A 10 -11.64 45.26 -7.65
N ARG A 11 -10.53 45.62 -8.32
CA ARG A 11 -9.84 44.74 -9.27
C ARG A 11 -9.28 43.48 -8.61
N THR A 12 -8.71 43.59 -7.41
CA THR A 12 -8.15 42.42 -6.70
C THR A 12 -9.27 41.47 -6.24
N ILE A 13 -10.37 42.01 -5.73
CA ILE A 13 -11.52 41.19 -5.28
C ILE A 13 -12.17 40.46 -6.46
N THR A 14 -12.35 41.14 -7.59
CA THR A 14 -12.91 40.52 -8.81
C THR A 14 -12.00 39.45 -9.39
N LEU A 15 -10.67 39.65 -9.42
CA LEU A 15 -9.73 38.61 -9.83
C LEU A 15 -9.82 37.38 -8.92
N SER A 16 -9.80 37.56 -7.60
CA SER A 16 -9.88 36.46 -6.64
C SER A 16 -11.16 35.63 -6.82
N LEU A 17 -12.29 36.30 -7.07
CA LEU A 17 -13.56 35.64 -7.33
C LEU A 17 -13.52 34.78 -8.60
N ILE A 18 -12.93 35.29 -9.69
CA ILE A 18 -12.80 34.56 -10.95
C ILE A 18 -11.90 33.33 -10.79
N PHE A 19 -10.75 33.48 -10.13
CA PHE A 19 -9.84 32.35 -9.88
C PHE A 19 -10.45 31.30 -8.95
N GLY A 20 -11.20 31.72 -7.92
CA GLY A 20 -11.91 30.80 -7.03
C GLY A 20 -12.99 30.00 -7.75
N LEU A 21 -13.80 30.65 -8.59
CA LEU A 21 -14.83 29.98 -9.40
C LEU A 21 -14.21 29.04 -10.44
N LEU A 22 -13.15 29.47 -11.12
CA LEU A 22 -12.48 28.66 -12.13
C LEU A 22 -11.80 27.43 -11.50
N GLY A 23 -11.14 27.60 -10.35
CA GLY A 23 -10.54 26.50 -9.59
C GLY A 23 -11.58 25.50 -9.08
N GLY A 24 -12.71 25.98 -8.56
CA GLY A 24 -13.82 25.12 -8.13
C GLY A 24 -14.45 24.34 -9.28
N PHE A 25 -14.63 24.97 -10.45
CA PHE A 25 -15.16 24.32 -11.65
C PHE A 25 -14.22 23.23 -12.18
N LEU A 26 -12.91 23.49 -12.24
CA LEU A 26 -11.91 22.49 -12.61
C LEU A 26 -11.89 21.32 -11.63
N ALA A 27 -11.96 21.58 -10.32
CA ALA A 27 -11.98 20.53 -9.30
C ALA A 27 -13.23 19.65 -9.41
N TYR A 28 -14.40 20.24 -9.66
CA TYR A 28 -15.63 19.50 -9.87
C TYR A 28 -15.55 18.55 -11.08
N PHE A 29 -14.93 19.02 -12.18
CA PHE A 29 -14.78 18.20 -13.38
C PHE A 29 -13.68 17.13 -13.25
N ALA A 30 -12.59 17.44 -12.54
CA ALA A 30 -11.43 16.55 -12.41
C ALA A 30 -11.61 15.46 -11.33
N LEU A 31 -12.60 15.59 -10.44
CA LEU A 31 -12.90 14.56 -9.45
C LEU A 31 -13.70 13.42 -10.12
N PRO A 32 -13.13 12.20 -10.25
CA PRO A 32 -13.89 11.07 -10.77
C PRO A 32 -15.02 10.74 -9.79
N SER A 33 -16.24 10.59 -10.31
CA SER A 33 -17.39 10.13 -9.53
C SER A 33 -17.11 8.71 -9.02
N LYS A 34 -16.70 8.58 -7.75
CA LYS A 34 -16.65 7.27 -7.09
C LYS A 34 -18.08 6.76 -6.95
N SER A 35 -18.47 5.80 -7.79
CA SER A 35 -19.65 4.99 -7.55
C SER A 35 -19.44 4.24 -6.24
N ILE A 36 -20.26 4.53 -5.22
CA ILE A 36 -20.35 3.66 -4.04
C ILE A 36 -21.01 2.37 -4.53
N GLN A 37 -20.18 1.35 -4.83
CA GLN A 37 -20.68 0.00 -5.00
C GLN A 37 -21.02 -0.51 -3.60
N ASN A 38 -22.31 -0.62 -3.31
CA ASN A 38 -22.77 -1.41 -2.18
C ASN A 38 -22.39 -2.87 -2.50
N ILE A 39 -21.29 -3.33 -1.93
CA ILE A 39 -20.93 -4.76 -1.97
C ILE A 39 -21.98 -5.45 -1.09
N ILE A 40 -23.03 -5.98 -1.72
CA ILE A 40 -23.92 -6.93 -1.07
C ILE A 40 -23.08 -8.20 -0.92
N VAL A 41 -22.52 -8.39 0.27
CA VAL A 41 -21.91 -9.65 0.66
C VAL A 41 -23.06 -10.65 0.83
N THR A 42 -23.39 -11.37 -0.25
CA THR A 42 -24.19 -12.59 -0.13
C THR A 42 -23.30 -13.64 0.52
N GLU A 43 -23.39 -13.75 1.83
CA GLU A 43 -22.76 -14.83 2.58
C GLU A 43 -23.43 -16.15 2.18
N ASN A 44 -22.84 -16.85 1.21
CA ASN A 44 -23.21 -18.20 0.86
C ASN A 44 -22.63 -19.13 1.94
N GLN A 45 -23.31 -19.20 3.09
CA GLN A 45 -22.97 -20.09 4.20
C GLN A 45 -23.37 -21.53 3.88
N ASN A 46 -22.81 -22.12 2.83
CA ASN A 46 -22.94 -23.54 2.59
C ASN A 46 -21.62 -24.09 2.04
N LEU A 47 -20.91 -24.82 2.91
CA LEU A 47 -20.32 -26.15 2.66
C LEU A 47 -19.02 -26.35 3.45
N PHE A 48 -19.16 -26.64 4.75
CA PHE A 48 -18.29 -27.62 5.40
C PHE A 48 -19.11 -28.42 6.42
N PRO A 49 -19.99 -29.36 6.00
CA PRO A 49 -20.24 -30.49 6.87
C PRO A 49 -18.95 -31.33 6.85
N ASN A 50 -18.49 -31.76 8.03
CA ASN A 50 -17.55 -32.86 8.30
C ASN A 50 -16.44 -32.47 9.29
N SER A 51 -16.83 -32.01 10.48
CA SER A 51 -16.08 -32.40 11.67
C SER A 51 -16.33 -33.90 11.90
N HIS A 52 -15.54 -34.77 11.26
CA HIS A 52 -15.45 -36.16 11.72
C HIS A 52 -14.75 -36.11 13.08
N LEU A 53 -15.55 -36.03 14.15
CA LEU A 53 -15.09 -36.35 15.49
C LEU A 53 -14.68 -37.82 15.44
N MET A 54 -13.38 -38.06 15.28
CA MET A 54 -12.81 -39.38 15.23
C MET A 54 -12.88 -39.97 16.64
N SER A 55 -14.00 -40.63 16.95
CA SER A 55 -14.17 -41.47 18.14
C SER A 55 -13.42 -42.79 17.90
N ASN A 56 -12.11 -42.72 17.89
CA ASN A 56 -11.25 -43.88 18.07
C ASN A 56 -10.08 -43.44 18.95
N LEU A 57 -10.29 -43.59 20.25
CA LEU A 57 -9.28 -43.48 21.30
C LEU A 57 -8.29 -44.65 21.20
N ASN A 58 -7.59 -44.76 20.06
CA ASN A 58 -6.23 -45.27 20.10
C ASN A 58 -5.38 -44.07 20.48
N VAL A 59 -4.56 -44.21 21.51
CA VAL A 59 -3.60 -43.21 21.98
C VAL A 59 -3.03 -42.49 20.76
N LEU A 60 -3.50 -41.26 20.54
CA LEU A 60 -3.14 -40.46 19.39
C LEU A 60 -1.68 -40.09 19.63
N GLU A 61 -0.74 -40.84 19.05
CA GLU A 61 0.65 -40.38 18.98
C GLU A 61 0.59 -38.98 18.36
N LEU A 62 0.96 -37.98 19.16
CA LEU A 62 1.05 -36.62 18.64
C LEU A 62 2.04 -36.65 17.47
N PRO A 63 1.71 -36.04 16.32
CA PRO A 63 2.63 -36.01 15.19
C PRO A 63 3.94 -35.33 15.62
N ASP A 64 5.07 -36.02 15.39
CA ASP A 64 6.39 -35.46 15.65
C ASP A 64 6.82 -34.52 14.51
N PHE A 65 6.94 -33.24 14.84
CA PHE A 65 7.39 -32.20 13.90
C PHE A 65 8.92 -32.01 13.88
N THR A 66 9.69 -32.81 14.62
CA THR A 66 11.15 -32.67 14.72
C THR A 66 11.82 -32.80 13.35
N GLN A 67 11.50 -33.86 12.60
CA GLN A 67 12.10 -34.08 11.27
C GLN A 67 11.62 -33.08 10.21
N PRO A 68 10.30 -32.82 10.06
CA PRO A 68 9.83 -31.81 9.12
C PRO A 68 10.39 -30.41 9.42
N SER A 69 10.44 -30.01 10.71
CA SER A 69 10.97 -28.70 11.11
C SER A 69 12.46 -28.60 10.82
N LYS A 70 13.24 -29.66 11.08
CA LYS A 70 14.68 -29.66 10.77
C LYS A 70 14.94 -29.39 9.29
N ASN A 71 14.18 -30.03 8.41
CA ASN A 71 14.32 -29.85 6.96
C ASN A 71 13.81 -28.47 6.52
N GLY A 72 12.68 -28.00 7.06
CA GLY A 72 12.12 -26.69 6.75
C GLY A 72 13.02 -25.53 7.18
N LEU A 73 13.63 -25.62 8.37
CA LEU A 73 14.53 -24.59 8.90
C LEU A 73 15.78 -24.39 8.03
N GLN A 74 16.26 -25.43 7.33
CA GLN A 74 17.40 -25.33 6.42
C GLN A 74 17.09 -24.52 5.15
N ALA A 75 15.81 -24.38 4.79
CA ALA A 75 15.38 -23.60 3.64
C ALA A 75 15.13 -22.11 3.98
N VAL A 76 15.07 -21.76 5.27
CA VAL A 76 14.80 -20.39 5.71
C VAL A 76 16.09 -19.57 5.70
N VAL A 77 16.05 -18.42 5.03
CA VAL A 77 17.18 -17.50 4.90
C VAL A 77 16.83 -16.13 5.46
N HIS A 78 17.87 -15.39 5.88
CA HIS A 78 17.74 -13.97 6.20
C HIS A 78 17.94 -13.14 4.93
N VAL A 79 16.97 -12.28 4.62
CA VAL A 79 16.99 -11.42 3.44
C VAL A 79 17.22 -9.98 3.88
N LYS A 80 18.29 -9.37 3.38
CA LYS A 80 18.55 -7.94 3.52
C LYS A 80 18.43 -7.27 2.16
N THR A 81 17.57 -6.27 2.05
CA THR A 81 17.35 -5.51 0.82
C THR A 81 17.86 -4.08 0.99
N GLU A 82 18.50 -3.55 -0.05
CA GLU A 82 18.90 -2.15 -0.11
C GLU A 82 18.32 -1.56 -1.39
N TYR A 83 17.54 -0.48 -1.28
CA TYR A 83 16.94 0.18 -2.43
C TYR A 83 17.12 1.69 -2.37
N TYR A 84 17.25 2.27 -3.56
CA TYR A 84 17.38 3.71 -3.76
C TYR A 84 16.04 4.23 -4.28
N THR A 85 15.40 5.10 -3.50
CA THR A 85 14.19 5.81 -3.91
C THR A 85 14.57 7.26 -4.17
N ALA A 86 14.41 7.69 -5.41
CA ALA A 86 14.48 9.10 -5.79
C ALA A 86 13.05 9.60 -6.06
N ASP A 87 12.62 10.63 -5.33
CA ASP A 87 11.35 11.31 -5.64
C ASP A 87 11.55 12.22 -6.87
N PRO A 88 10.85 11.96 -7.99
CA PRO A 88 10.98 12.74 -9.22
C PRO A 88 10.53 14.21 -9.05
N LEU A 89 9.52 14.47 -8.23
CA LEU A 89 9.02 15.83 -8.00
C LEU A 89 9.97 16.59 -7.09
N TYR A 90 10.43 15.95 -6.02
CA TYR A 90 11.42 16.55 -5.13
C TYR A 90 12.70 16.95 -5.88
N SER A 91 13.22 16.03 -6.70
CA SER A 91 14.44 16.28 -7.49
C SER A 91 14.27 17.35 -8.58
N PHE A 92 13.05 17.55 -9.10
CA PHE A 92 12.75 18.62 -10.05
C PHE A 92 12.82 20.03 -9.41
N PHE A 93 12.29 20.19 -8.19
CA PHE A 93 12.25 21.50 -7.51
C PHE A 93 13.53 21.84 -6.74
N TYR A 94 14.19 20.82 -6.17
CA TYR A 94 15.31 21.02 -5.24
C TYR A 94 16.65 20.44 -5.73
N GLY A 95 16.67 19.85 -6.93
CA GLY A 95 17.85 19.17 -7.48
C GLY A 95 18.07 17.78 -6.88
N LYS A 96 19.04 17.03 -7.44
CA LYS A 96 19.40 15.73 -6.87
C LYS A 96 20.11 15.94 -5.52
N PRO A 97 19.70 15.24 -4.45
CA PRO A 97 20.46 15.27 -3.20
C PRO A 97 21.88 14.74 -3.45
N SER A 98 22.88 15.36 -2.82
CA SER A 98 24.29 14.98 -2.97
C SER A 98 24.58 13.56 -2.44
N GLN A 99 23.69 13.00 -1.63
CA GLN A 99 23.79 11.66 -1.08
C GLN A 99 22.39 11.08 -0.93
N GLU A 100 22.06 10.11 -1.79
CA GLU A 100 20.88 9.27 -1.60
C GLU A 100 21.22 8.25 -0.51
N ASN A 101 20.63 8.40 0.68
CA ASN A 101 20.76 7.39 1.71
C ASN A 101 19.96 6.16 1.26
N PRO A 102 20.58 4.98 1.13
CA PRO A 102 19.86 3.77 0.77
C PRO A 102 18.83 3.46 1.85
N MET A 103 17.65 3.04 1.42
CA MET A 103 16.65 2.49 2.31
C MET A 103 16.95 1.01 2.51
N HIS A 104 16.97 0.59 3.78
CA HIS A 104 17.26 -0.80 4.16
C HIS A 104 15.97 -1.51 4.56
N GLY A 105 15.79 -2.73 4.03
CA GLY A 105 14.76 -3.67 4.43
C GLY A 105 15.38 -4.96 4.96
N SER A 106 14.67 -5.62 5.86
CA SER A 106 15.09 -6.87 6.49
C SER A 106 13.88 -7.80 6.57
N GLY A 107 14.08 -9.09 6.29
CA GLY A 107 13.04 -10.09 6.31
C GLY A 107 13.59 -11.50 6.36
N SER A 108 12.67 -12.46 6.41
CA SER A 108 12.97 -13.88 6.22
C SER A 108 12.42 -14.30 4.86
N GLY A 109 13.13 -15.18 4.18
CA GLY A 109 12.66 -15.80 2.94
C GLY A 109 12.77 -17.32 3.01
N VAL A 110 12.05 -18.02 2.14
CA VAL A 110 12.10 -19.49 2.04
C VAL A 110 12.55 -19.90 0.65
N ILE A 111 13.58 -20.74 0.57
CA ILE A 111 14.04 -21.34 -0.69
C ILE A 111 13.06 -22.47 -1.07
N ILE A 112 12.42 -22.37 -2.23
CA ILE A 112 11.40 -23.33 -2.67
C ILE A 112 11.82 -24.21 -3.86
N THR A 113 12.96 -23.91 -4.48
CA THR A 113 13.50 -24.64 -5.64
C THR A 113 15.00 -24.85 -5.51
N THR A 114 15.53 -25.85 -6.23
CA THR A 114 16.95 -26.23 -6.18
C THR A 114 17.88 -25.24 -6.89
N ASP A 115 17.36 -24.37 -7.75
CA ASP A 115 18.09 -23.27 -8.37
C ASP A 115 18.17 -22.01 -7.48
N GLY A 116 17.51 -22.02 -6.32
CA GLY A 116 17.63 -20.99 -5.29
C GLY A 116 16.57 -19.90 -5.34
N TYR A 117 15.38 -20.15 -5.89
CA TYR A 117 14.28 -19.18 -5.84
C TYR A 117 13.74 -19.02 -4.40
N ILE A 118 13.62 -17.77 -3.96
CA ILE A 118 13.22 -17.37 -2.61
C ILE A 118 11.89 -16.59 -2.66
N VAL A 119 10.98 -16.89 -1.73
CA VAL A 119 9.73 -16.15 -1.47
C VAL A 119 9.76 -15.47 -0.12
#